data_AF-A0A835LWJ0-F1
#
_entry.id   AF-A0A835LWJ0-F1
#
_cell.length_a   1.000
_cell.length_b   1.000
_cell.length_c   1.000
_cell.angle_alpha   90.00
_cell.angle_beta   90.00
_cell.angle_gamma   90.00
#
_symmetry.space_group_name_H-M   'P 1'
#
loop_
_entity.id
_entity.type
_entity.pdbx_description
1 polymer ?
#
loop_
_entity_poly.entity_id
_entity_poly.type
_entity_poly.pdbx_seq_one_letter_code
_entity_poly.pdbx_strand_id
1 'polypeptide(L)'
;MATVAASSFLSTSPNTPSPFLFFKVTSISLPIRVSRNRYVKAMGVLKYKGTQMREKKLTELIEKKVLEAKEVCQGDEKSDGCKVAWDEVEEISQAKADLRRRLEKEDPLEYFCSENPETDECRIYED
;
A
#
# COMPACT_ATOMS: atom_id res chain seq x y z
N MET A 1 19.12 55.02 -14.49
CA MET A 1 19.33 54.60 -15.89
C MET A 1 19.96 53.22 -15.90
N ALA A 2 19.17 52.20 -16.22
CA ALA A 2 19.68 50.89 -16.63
C ALA A 2 18.61 50.28 -17.56
N THR A 3 18.92 50.27 -18.84
CA THR A 3 18.20 49.60 -19.92
C THR A 3 18.61 48.14 -19.98
N VAL A 4 17.66 47.22 -20.12
CA VAL A 4 17.89 45.95 -20.82
C VAL A 4 16.68 45.64 -21.69
N ALA A 5 16.96 45.56 -22.99
CA ALA A 5 16.03 45.23 -24.04
C ALA A 5 16.03 43.72 -24.31
N ALA A 6 14.87 43.26 -24.79
CA ALA A 6 14.56 42.13 -25.68
C ALA A 6 15.61 41.02 -25.88
N SER A 7 15.19 39.75 -25.77
CA SER A 7 15.23 38.84 -26.93
C SER A 7 14.29 37.65 -26.76
N SER A 8 13.27 37.59 -27.61
CA SER A 8 12.50 36.39 -27.94
C SER A 8 13.36 35.48 -28.80
N PHE A 9 13.54 34.21 -28.40
CA PHE A 9 14.13 33.19 -29.27
C PHE A 9 13.29 31.90 -29.27
N LEU A 10 12.45 31.83 -30.32
CA LEU A 10 12.23 30.69 -31.23
C LEU A 10 12.02 29.31 -30.59
N SER A 11 10.74 28.95 -30.46
CA SER A 11 10.27 27.57 -30.52
C SER A 11 10.57 26.98 -31.89
N THR A 12 11.66 26.22 -32.01
CA THR A 12 11.91 25.38 -33.18
C THR A 12 11.46 23.96 -32.90
N SER A 13 10.32 23.61 -33.50
CA SER A 13 9.85 22.23 -33.62
C SER A 13 10.57 21.55 -34.79
N PRO A 14 11.15 20.36 -34.61
CA PRO A 14 11.42 19.46 -35.71
C PRO A 14 10.38 18.34 -35.70
N ASN A 15 9.42 18.43 -36.61
CA ASN A 15 8.62 17.29 -37.06
C ASN A 15 9.56 16.25 -37.68
N THR A 16 9.60 15.04 -37.13
CA THR A 16 10.13 13.86 -37.81
C THR A 16 9.11 12.72 -37.70
N PRO A 17 8.47 12.29 -38.81
CA PRO A 17 7.67 11.07 -38.79
C PRO A 17 8.64 9.88 -38.81
N SER A 18 8.79 9.22 -37.67
CA SER A 18 9.45 7.92 -37.61
C SER A 18 8.55 6.87 -38.28
N PRO A 19 9.09 5.93 -39.07
CA PRO A 19 8.29 4.85 -39.63
C PRO A 19 7.90 3.94 -38.47
N PHE A 20 6.66 4.09 -37.99
CA PHE A 20 6.02 3.08 -37.16
C PHE A 20 5.99 1.80 -37.99
N LEU A 21 7.01 0.96 -37.79
CA LEU A 21 6.94 -0.45 -38.11
C LEU A 21 5.76 -0.98 -37.30
N PHE A 22 4.63 -1.17 -37.98
CA PHE A 22 3.50 -1.94 -37.52
C PHE A 22 4.01 -3.36 -37.24
N PHE A 23 4.53 -3.56 -36.03
CA PHE A 23 4.55 -4.90 -35.44
C PHE A 23 3.09 -5.29 -35.32
N LYS A 24 2.61 -6.09 -36.28
CA LYS A 24 1.37 -6.85 -36.15
C LYS A 24 1.53 -7.67 -34.87
N VAL A 25 0.92 -7.20 -33.78
CA VAL A 25 0.67 -8.02 -32.61
C VAL A 25 -0.27 -9.11 -33.10
N THR A 26 0.29 -10.24 -33.51
CA THR A 26 -0.48 -11.46 -33.61
C THR A 26 -1.00 -11.72 -32.22
N SER A 27 -2.29 -11.47 -32.02
CA SER A 27 -3.02 -11.92 -30.84
C SER A 27 -2.92 -13.43 -30.80
N ILE A 28 -1.87 -13.95 -30.16
CA ILE A 28 -1.82 -15.34 -29.76
C ILE A 28 -2.84 -15.44 -28.63
N SER A 29 -4.06 -15.83 -29.00
CA SER A 29 -5.07 -16.31 -28.06
C SER A 29 -4.54 -17.59 -27.44
N LEU A 30 -3.67 -17.46 -26.44
CA LEU A 30 -3.32 -18.54 -25.53
C LEU A 30 -4.59 -18.86 -24.75
N PRO A 31 -5.11 -20.11 -24.79
CA PRO A 31 -6.18 -20.52 -23.91
C PRO A 31 -5.55 -20.74 -22.53
N ILE A 32 -5.23 -19.65 -21.82
CA ILE A 32 -4.83 -19.76 -20.42
C ILE A 32 -6.11 -19.96 -19.61
N ARG A 33 -6.63 -21.20 -19.63
CA ARG A 33 -7.56 -21.66 -18.60
C ARG A 33 -6.75 -21.81 -17.31
N VAL A 34 -6.38 -20.68 -16.70
CA VAL A 34 -5.87 -20.68 -15.33
C VAL A 34 -7.01 -21.21 -14.48
N SER A 35 -6.77 -22.34 -13.82
CA SER A 35 -7.70 -22.84 -12.80
C SER A 35 -7.93 -21.71 -11.80
N ARG A 36 -9.17 -21.21 -11.70
CA ARG A 36 -9.61 -20.12 -10.80
C ARG A 36 -9.09 -20.33 -9.37
N ASN A 37 -8.97 -21.60 -8.96
CA ASN A 37 -8.45 -22.04 -7.66
C ASN A 37 -6.95 -21.73 -7.42
N ARG A 38 -6.12 -21.69 -8.47
CA ARG A 38 -4.70 -21.28 -8.35
C ARG A 38 -4.54 -19.78 -8.21
N TYR A 39 -5.44 -18.99 -8.82
CA TYR A 39 -5.40 -17.53 -8.74
C TYR A 39 -5.74 -17.04 -7.33
N VAL A 40 -6.80 -17.55 -6.71
CA VAL A 40 -7.18 -17.21 -5.32
C VAL A 40 -6.08 -17.58 -4.32
N LYS A 41 -5.44 -18.75 -4.47
CA LYS A 41 -4.31 -19.16 -3.63
C LYS A 41 -3.08 -18.24 -3.80
N ALA A 42 -2.78 -17.82 -5.03
CA ALA A 42 -1.67 -16.89 -5.29
C ALA A 42 -1.94 -15.49 -4.72
N MET A 43 -3.17 -14.99 -4.84
CA MET A 43 -3.58 -13.69 -4.31
C MET A 43 -3.59 -13.66 -2.77
N GLY A 44 -4.07 -14.72 -2.12
CA GLY A 44 -4.01 -14.86 -0.66
C GLY A 44 -2.57 -14.86 -0.12
N VAL A 45 -1.66 -15.57 -0.78
CA VAL A 45 -0.23 -15.60 -0.41
C VAL A 45 0.44 -14.24 -0.61
N LEU A 46 0.11 -13.51 -1.68
CA LEU A 46 0.65 -12.16 -1.92
C LEU A 46 0.12 -11.13 -0.91
N LYS A 47 -1.19 -11.16 -0.60
CA LYS A 47 -1.80 -10.31 0.43
C LYS A 47 -1.15 -10.53 1.80
N TYR A 48 -1.01 -11.79 2.22
CA TYR A 48 -0.39 -12.16 3.51
C TYR A 48 1.07 -11.72 3.63
N LYS A 49 1.87 -11.84 2.55
CA LYS A 49 3.25 -11.34 2.55
C LYS A 49 3.30 -9.81 2.68
N GLY A 50 2.39 -9.09 2.01
CA GLY A 50 2.33 -7.62 2.08
C GLY A 50 1.90 -7.08 3.45
N THR A 51 1.02 -7.79 4.16
CA THR A 51 0.59 -7.41 5.51
C THR A 51 1.67 -7.69 6.54
N GLN A 52 2.33 -8.84 6.46
CA GLN A 52 3.47 -9.19 7.32
C GLN A 52 4.63 -8.19 7.19
N MET A 53 4.96 -7.76 5.97
CA MET A 53 6.01 -6.75 5.74
C MET A 53 5.66 -5.40 6.36
N ARG A 54 4.39 -4.97 6.27
CA ARG A 54 3.93 -3.72 6.92
C ARG A 54 4.02 -3.81 8.44
N GLU A 55 3.62 -4.93 9.03
CA GLU A 55 3.69 -5.13 10.48
C GLU A 55 5.14 -5.10 10.99
N LYS A 56 6.08 -5.74 10.27
CA LYS A 56 7.51 -5.67 10.59
C LYS A 56 8.04 -4.24 10.54
N LYS A 57 7.75 -3.52 9.45
CA LYS A 57 8.14 -2.11 9.29
C LYS A 57 7.60 -1.22 10.42
N LEU A 58 6.34 -1.40 10.82
CA LEU A 58 5.77 -0.66 11.94
C LEU A 58 6.47 -1.00 13.27
N THR A 59 6.84 -2.27 13.47
CA THR A 59 7.59 -2.70 14.65
C THR A 59 8.97 -2.03 14.72
N GLU A 60 9.72 -2.04 13.63
CA GLU A 60 11.03 -1.37 13.53
C GLU A 60 10.91 0.15 13.76
N LEU A 61 9.85 0.78 13.23
CA LEU A 61 9.59 2.21 13.45
C LEU A 61 9.26 2.53 14.91
N ILE A 62 8.46 1.69 15.58
CA ILE A 62 8.16 1.85 17.01
C ILE A 62 9.45 1.77 17.83
N GLU A 63 10.28 0.76 17.58
CA GLU A 63 11.56 0.60 18.29
C GLU A 63 12.46 1.82 18.12
N LYS A 64 12.59 2.33 16.89
CA LYS A 64 13.35 3.55 16.61
C LYS A 64 12.78 4.76 17.36
N LYS A 65 11.46 4.95 17.33
CA LYS A 65 10.80 6.11 17.96
C LYS A 65 10.84 6.05 19.48
N VAL A 66 10.80 4.85 20.06
CA VAL A 66 11.02 4.66 21.50
C VAL A 66 12.44 5.06 21.91
N LEU A 67 13.44 4.77 21.09
CA LEU A 67 14.81 5.23 21.35
C LEU A 67 14.91 6.76 21.27
N GLU A 68 14.34 7.37 20.21
CA GLU A 68 14.27 8.83 20.06
C GLU A 68 13.56 9.49 21.26
N ALA A 69 12.41 8.95 21.68
CA ALA A 69 11.68 9.46 22.84
C ALA A 69 12.50 9.35 24.13
N LYS A 70 13.20 8.24 24.35
CA LYS A 70 14.10 8.08 25.51
C LYS A 70 15.22 9.11 25.52
N GLU A 71 15.82 9.40 24.36
CA GLU A 71 16.87 10.42 24.23
C GLU A 71 16.33 11.84 24.52
N VAL A 72 15.15 12.17 24.00
CA VAL A 72 14.50 13.47 24.26
C VAL A 72 14.10 13.62 25.73
N CYS A 73 13.64 12.54 26.37
CA CYS A 73 13.18 12.55 27.76
C CYS A 73 14.32 12.46 28.80
N GLN A 74 15.58 12.25 28.42
CA GLN A 74 16.70 12.03 29.36
C GLN A 74 16.94 13.19 30.34
N GLY A 75 16.48 14.39 30.04
CA GLY A 75 16.63 15.57 30.91
C GLY A 75 15.41 15.86 31.78
N ASP A 76 14.19 15.76 31.22
CA ASP A 76 12.94 16.07 31.91
C ASP A 76 11.78 15.29 31.30
N GLU A 77 11.27 14.31 32.05
CA GLU A 77 10.13 13.48 31.68
C GLU A 77 8.82 14.27 31.58
N LYS A 78 8.73 15.44 32.22
CA LYS A 78 7.53 16.29 32.20
C LYS A 78 7.60 17.40 31.15
N SER A 79 8.72 17.53 30.46
CA SER A 79 8.88 18.48 29.37
C SER A 79 7.87 18.20 28.26
N ASP A 80 7.39 19.26 27.61
CA ASP A 80 6.44 19.11 26.50
C ASP A 80 7.07 18.38 25.30
N GLY A 81 8.39 18.51 25.11
CA GLY A 81 9.12 17.74 24.11
C GLY A 81 9.12 16.24 24.37
N CYS A 82 9.23 15.81 25.63
CA CYS A 82 9.13 14.41 26.01
C CYS A 82 7.73 13.85 25.74
N LYS A 83 6.68 14.61 26.07
CA LYS A 83 5.28 14.21 25.79
C LYS A 83 5.05 14.03 24.30
N VAL A 84 5.42 15.02 23.48
CA VAL A 84 5.28 14.95 22.02
C VAL A 84 6.03 13.75 21.43
N ALA A 85 7.23 13.45 21.92
CA ALA A 85 7.98 12.29 21.45
C ALA A 85 7.29 10.96 21.79
N TRP A 86 6.65 10.86 22.95
CA TRP A 86 5.83 9.70 23.32
C TRP A 86 4.49 9.64 22.58
N ASP A 87 3.87 10.78 22.26
CA ASP A 87 2.66 10.85 21.43
C ASP A 87 2.95 10.27 20.03
N GLU A 88 4.12 10.56 19.44
CA GLU A 88 4.52 9.95 18.17
C GLU A 88 4.65 8.41 18.26
N VAL A 89 5.16 7.88 19.39
CA VAL A 89 5.23 6.43 19.64
C VAL A 89 3.83 5.83 19.76
N GLU A 90 2.91 6.53 20.43
CA GLU A 90 1.52 6.12 20.60
C GLU A 90 0.81 6.00 19.23
N GLU A 91 0.93 7.01 18.38
CA GLU A 91 0.30 7.03 17.06
C GLU A 91 0.77 5.87 16.16
N ILE A 92 2.08 5.57 16.15
CA ILE A 92 2.62 4.45 15.34
C ILE A 92 2.17 3.11 15.93
N SER A 93 2.11 3.01 17.26
CA SER A 93 1.61 1.81 17.94
C SER A 93 0.13 1.57 17.66
N GLN A 94 -0.67 2.63 17.62
CA GLN A 94 -2.06 2.59 17.22
C GLN A 94 -2.21 2.12 15.77
N ALA A 95 -1.42 2.66 14.84
CA ALA A 95 -1.43 2.21 13.45
C ALA A 95 -1.12 0.71 13.32
N LYS A 96 -0.20 0.17 14.14
CA LYS A 96 0.08 -1.27 14.19
C LYS A 96 -1.09 -2.07 14.77
N ALA A 97 -1.71 -1.60 15.84
CA ALA A 97 -2.87 -2.25 16.43
C ALA A 97 -4.05 -2.27 15.45
N ASP A 98 -4.31 -1.17 14.75
CA ASP A 98 -5.34 -1.06 13.71
C ASP A 98 -5.07 -2.01 12.54
N LEU A 99 -3.82 -2.14 12.11
CA LEU A 99 -3.43 -3.13 11.11
C LEU A 99 -3.81 -4.55 11.58
N ARG A 100 -3.44 -4.94 12.80
CA ARG A 100 -3.77 -6.26 13.35
C ARG A 100 -5.27 -6.49 13.45
N ARG A 101 -6.04 -5.53 13.97
CA ARG A 101 -7.50 -5.64 14.07
C ARG A 101 -8.16 -5.81 12.70
N ARG A 102 -7.65 -5.18 11.64
CA ARG A 102 -8.17 -5.37 10.28
C ARG A 102 -7.88 -6.77 9.74
N LEU A 103 -6.73 -7.34 10.07
CA LEU A 103 -6.36 -8.70 9.67
C LEU A 103 -7.17 -9.77 10.40
N GLU A 104 -7.50 -9.55 11.68
CA GLU A 104 -8.33 -10.47 12.47
C GLU A 104 -9.80 -10.46 12.03
N LYS A 105 -10.30 -9.33 11.52
CA LYS A 105 -11.70 -9.16 11.10
C LYS A 105 -12.02 -9.76 9.74
N GLU A 106 -11.03 -10.10 8.92
CA GLU A 106 -11.29 -10.82 7.67
C GLU A 106 -11.49 -12.31 8.00
N ASP A 107 -12.72 -12.72 8.30
CA ASP A 107 -13.07 -14.13 8.37
C ASP A 107 -12.90 -14.74 6.96
N PRO A 108 -12.04 -15.76 6.79
CA PRO A 108 -11.87 -16.43 5.51
C PRO A 108 -13.20 -16.93 4.90
N LEU A 109 -14.18 -17.27 5.74
CA LEU A 109 -15.50 -17.73 5.28
C LEU A 109 -16.35 -16.57 4.73
N GLU A 110 -16.29 -15.38 5.32
CA GLU A 110 -17.05 -14.21 4.87
C GLU A 110 -16.70 -13.82 3.43
N TYR A 111 -15.40 -13.82 3.09
CA TYR A 111 -14.96 -13.59 1.71
C TYR A 111 -15.48 -14.68 0.76
N PHE A 112 -15.43 -15.95 1.17
CA PHE A 112 -15.92 -17.06 0.38
C PHE A 112 -17.44 -16.98 0.11
N CYS A 113 -18.23 -16.65 1.14
CA CYS A 113 -19.67 -16.50 1.04
C CYS A 113 -20.10 -15.29 0.23
N SER A 114 -19.31 -14.21 0.22
CA SER A 114 -19.58 -13.04 -0.63
C SER A 114 -19.50 -13.35 -2.14
N GLU A 115 -18.66 -14.29 -2.53
CA GLU A 115 -18.48 -14.69 -3.94
C GLU A 115 -19.31 -15.93 -4.32
N ASN A 116 -19.77 -16.72 -3.35
CA ASN A 116 -20.53 -17.96 -3.54
C ASN A 116 -21.72 -18.02 -2.56
N PRO A 117 -22.73 -17.15 -2.69
CA PRO A 117 -23.87 -17.09 -1.75
C PRO A 117 -24.76 -18.34 -1.80
N GLU A 118 -24.69 -19.12 -2.88
CA GLU A 118 -25.49 -20.32 -3.09
C GLU A 118 -24.93 -21.59 -2.44
N THR A 119 -23.71 -21.57 -1.89
CA THR A 119 -23.12 -22.75 -1.26
C THR A 119 -23.78 -23.05 0.07
N ASP A 120 -23.81 -24.33 0.44
CA ASP A 120 -24.48 -24.79 1.66
C ASP A 120 -23.88 -24.16 2.93
N GLU A 121 -22.61 -23.78 2.89
CA GLU A 121 -21.90 -23.08 3.97
C GLU A 121 -22.33 -21.61 4.14
N CYS A 122 -22.99 -21.02 3.14
CA CYS A 122 -23.25 -19.58 3.03
C CYS A 122 -24.73 -19.24 2.88
N ARG A 123 -25.59 -20.27 2.84
CA ARG A 123 -27.03 -20.14 2.64
C ARG A 123 -27.71 -19.65 3.92
N ILE A 124 -28.09 -18.38 3.94
CA ILE A 124 -28.84 -17.76 5.03
C ILE A 124 -30.32 -17.77 4.67
N TYR A 125 -31.16 -18.38 5.51
CA TYR A 125 -32.62 -18.31 5.38
C TYR A 125 -33.13 -17.17 6.28
N GLU A 126 -33.97 -16.28 5.72
CA GLU A 126 -34.71 -15.31 6.53
C GLU A 126 -35.96 -16.01 7.09
N ASP A 127 -36.13 -15.98 8.42
CA ASP A 127 -37.31 -16.50 9.13
C ASP A 127 -38.53 -15.58 8.98
#